data_AF-K1UR32-F1
#
_entry.id   AF-K1UR32-F1
#
_cell.length_a   1.000
_cell.length_b   1.000
_cell.length_c   1.000
_cell.angle_alpha   90.00
_cell.angle_beta   90.00
_cell.angle_gamma   90.00
#
_symmetry.space_group_name_H-M   'P 1'
#
loop_
_entity.id
_entity.type
_entity.pdbx_description
1 polymer ?
#
loop_
_entity_poly.entity_id
_entity_poly.type
_entity_poly.pdbx_seq_one_letter_code
_entity_poly.pdbx_strand_id
1 'polypeptide(L)'
;GGSRGDTEWNQWVQSEKEHLSAVMERHGIEWEHKGTHEKHLSVLDYKKQEREKEINALEDKLAEKKDEFRVVADRIENFDSGEKALKKLDESIMNEPEYLLPEPSAMMSARSYKAKFVEPLIAKLKSLIKTLFARYFKAIDSYNRLNVTNAKLYRENEKLSKINGKLTEENTRLRAENKDYSLLRRVFGHKQIDSLLEQARNLKGQKRDHTRSR
;
A
#
# COMPACT_ATOMS: atom_id res chain seq x y z
N GLY A 1 21.41 -36.19 43.55
CA GLY A 1 20.61 -34.97 43.39
C GLY A 1 20.41 -34.74 41.91
N GLY A 2 19.18 -34.92 41.42
CA GLY A 2 18.83 -34.78 40.01
C GLY A 2 17.61 -33.88 39.87
N SER A 3 17.69 -32.93 38.95
CA SER A 3 16.69 -31.90 38.66
C SER A 3 15.30 -32.47 38.36
N ARG A 4 14.28 -31.92 39.01
CA ARG A 4 12.84 -32.26 38.89
C ARG A 4 12.21 -31.85 37.54
N GLY A 5 12.89 -32.12 36.42
CA GLY A 5 12.45 -31.82 35.06
C GLY A 5 12.47 -33.02 34.10
N ASP A 6 13.27 -34.06 34.39
CA ASP A 6 13.27 -35.33 33.67
C ASP A 6 12.47 -36.36 34.45
N THR A 7 11.15 -36.30 34.30
CA THR A 7 10.26 -37.38 34.73
C THR A 7 10.61 -38.66 33.95
N GLU A 8 10.53 -39.84 34.59
CA GLU A 8 10.73 -41.15 33.95
C GLU A 8 9.92 -41.29 32.64
N TRP A 9 8.77 -40.62 32.57
CA TRP A 9 7.96 -40.49 31.36
C TRP A 9 8.70 -39.85 30.17
N ASN A 10 9.47 -38.78 30.39
CA ASN A 10 10.27 -38.17 29.32
C ASN A 10 11.37 -39.11 28.83
N GLN A 11 12.01 -39.85 29.74
CA GLN A 11 13.02 -40.84 29.38
C GLN A 11 12.41 -41.97 28.54
N TRP A 12 11.24 -42.47 28.95
CA TRP A 12 10.50 -43.48 28.20
C TRP A 12 10.04 -42.99 26.82
N VAL A 13 9.51 -41.77 26.72
CA VAL A 13 9.09 -41.18 25.44
C VAL A 13 10.28 -41.00 24.49
N GLN A 14 11.45 -40.62 24.99
CA GLN A 14 12.65 -40.51 24.16
C GLN A 14 13.15 -41.88 23.71
N SER A 15 13.20 -42.89 24.60
CA SER A 15 13.61 -44.24 24.22
C SER A 15 12.68 -44.85 23.15
N GLU A 16 11.38 -44.57 23.23
CA GLU A 16 10.41 -45.07 22.24
C GLU A 16 10.59 -44.40 20.87
N LYS A 17 10.88 -43.09 20.85
CA LYS A 17 11.17 -42.33 19.62
C LYS A 17 12.46 -42.81 18.96
N GLU A 18 13.50 -43.07 19.74
CA GLU A 18 14.76 -43.62 19.23
C GLU A 18 14.55 -45.02 18.63
N HIS A 19 13.77 -45.86 19.31
CA HIS A 19 13.43 -47.19 18.80
C HIS A 19 12.66 -47.12 17.48
N LEU A 20 11.63 -46.27 17.40
CA LEU A 20 10.84 -46.06 16.19
C LEU A 20 11.69 -45.52 15.02
N SER A 21 12.59 -44.57 15.29
CA SER A 21 13.53 -44.06 14.30
C SER A 21 14.39 -45.19 13.73
N ALA A 22 14.93 -46.07 14.59
CA ALA A 22 15.75 -47.20 14.18
C ALA A 22 14.99 -48.29 13.41
N VAL A 23 13.67 -48.41 13.60
CA VAL A 23 12.82 -49.29 12.77
C VAL A 23 12.54 -48.63 11.42
N MET A 24 12.20 -47.35 11.41
CA MET A 24 11.88 -46.59 10.19
C MET A 24 13.07 -46.45 9.24
N GLU A 25 14.29 -46.31 9.78
CA GLU A 25 15.53 -46.29 9.00
C GLU A 25 15.72 -47.59 8.19
N ARG A 26 15.35 -48.75 8.76
CA ARG A 26 15.38 -50.05 8.03
C ARG A 26 14.40 -50.09 6.85
N HIS A 27 13.38 -49.25 6.87
CA HIS A 27 12.41 -49.08 5.79
C HIS A 27 12.75 -47.91 4.85
N GLY A 28 13.96 -47.34 4.96
CA GLY A 28 14.42 -46.23 4.12
C GLY A 28 13.80 -44.88 4.45
N ILE A 29 13.23 -44.73 5.65
CA ILE A 29 12.63 -43.49 6.13
C ILE A 29 13.58 -42.87 7.16
N GLU A 30 14.28 -41.82 6.77
CA GLU A 30 15.15 -41.05 7.67
C GLU A 30 14.32 -40.09 8.54
N TRP A 31 14.57 -40.11 9.85
CA TRP A 31 13.92 -39.23 10.82
C TRP A 31 14.89 -38.17 11.34
N GLU A 32 14.56 -36.90 11.12
CA GLU A 32 15.33 -35.77 11.64
C GLU A 32 14.73 -35.28 12.97
N HIS A 33 15.48 -35.42 14.07
CA HIS A 33 15.05 -34.90 15.37
C HIS A 33 15.26 -33.37 15.45
N LYS A 34 14.22 -32.60 15.13
CA LYS A 34 14.28 -31.12 15.06
C LYS A 34 14.52 -30.39 16.39
N GLY A 35 14.45 -31.09 17.54
CA GLY A 35 14.75 -30.53 18.86
C GLY A 35 13.85 -29.37 19.31
N THR A 36 12.80 -29.06 18.55
CA THR A 36 11.83 -27.99 18.84
C THR A 36 10.59 -28.60 19.48
N HIS A 37 10.29 -28.19 20.71
CA HIS A 37 8.98 -28.43 21.29
C HIS A 37 8.06 -27.28 20.87
N GLU A 38 7.35 -27.47 19.76
CA GLU A 38 6.24 -26.59 19.44
C GLU A 38 5.08 -26.94 20.37
N LYS A 39 4.59 -25.94 21.13
CA LYS A 39 3.35 -26.11 21.89
C LYS A 39 2.26 -26.49 20.90
N HIS A 40 1.78 -27.73 20.95
CA HIS A 40 0.62 -28.14 20.17
C HIS A 40 -0.57 -27.31 20.65
N LEU A 41 -0.94 -26.26 19.91
CA LEU A 41 -2.30 -25.76 19.95
C LEU A 41 -3.21 -26.93 19.59
N SER A 42 -4.34 -27.08 20.28
CA SER A 42 -5.34 -28.02 19.79
C SER A 42 -5.68 -27.63 18.35
N VAL A 43 -6.04 -28.60 17.51
CA VAL A 43 -6.42 -28.33 16.11
C VAL A 43 -7.47 -27.21 16.04
N LEU A 44 -8.31 -27.07 17.08
CA LEU A 44 -9.28 -26.00 17.22
C LEU A 44 -8.65 -24.63 17.46
N ASP A 45 -7.68 -24.51 18.37
CA ASP A 45 -7.04 -23.23 18.68
C ASP A 45 -6.19 -22.73 17.51
N TYR A 46 -5.49 -23.63 16.81
CA TYR A 46 -4.76 -23.29 15.58
C TYR A 46 -5.72 -22.78 14.49
N LYS A 47 -6.82 -23.49 14.24
CA LYS A 47 -7.85 -23.06 13.28
C LYS A 47 -8.48 -21.72 13.67
N LYS A 48 -8.64 -21.45 14.97
CA LYS A 48 -9.17 -20.18 15.46
C LYS A 48 -8.22 -19.03 15.15
N GLN A 49 -6.92 -19.21 15.39
CA GLN A 49 -5.90 -18.22 15.06
C GLN A 49 -5.81 -17.95 13.55
N GLU A 50 -5.83 -18.99 12.71
CA GLU A 50 -5.80 -18.80 11.26
C GLU A 50 -7.06 -18.09 10.75
N ARG A 51 -8.24 -18.42 11.29
CA ARG A 51 -9.48 -17.69 10.97
C ARG A 51 -9.44 -16.24 11.41
N GLU A 52 -8.84 -15.93 12.56
CA GLU A 52 -8.69 -14.55 13.02
C GLU A 52 -7.78 -13.72 12.09
N LYS A 53 -6.69 -14.32 11.59
CA LYS A 53 -5.85 -13.68 10.55
C LYS A 53 -6.63 -13.44 9.26
N GLU A 54 -7.42 -14.42 8.82
CA GLU A 54 -8.25 -14.28 7.62
C GLU A 54 -9.32 -13.20 7.79
N ILE A 55 -9.99 -13.14 8.94
CA ILE A 55 -10.98 -12.11 9.28
C ILE A 55 -10.32 -10.73 9.22
N ASN A 56 -9.18 -10.53 9.88
CA ASN A 56 -8.49 -9.24 9.85
C ASN A 56 -8.11 -8.83 8.42
N ALA A 57 -7.59 -9.76 7.61
CA ALA A 57 -7.26 -9.49 6.22
C ALA A 57 -8.50 -9.17 5.35
N LEU A 58 -9.66 -9.77 5.65
CA LEU A 58 -10.93 -9.46 5.00
C LEU A 58 -11.51 -8.13 5.45
N GLU A 59 -11.38 -7.77 6.73
CA GLU A 59 -11.78 -6.47 7.27
C GLU A 59 -10.98 -5.33 6.64
N ASP A 60 -9.66 -5.49 6.48
CA ASP A 60 -8.81 -4.53 5.80
C ASP A 60 -9.24 -4.33 4.33
N LYS A 61 -9.51 -5.42 3.61
CA LYS A 61 -10.02 -5.37 2.23
C LYS A 61 -11.40 -4.73 2.15
N LEU A 62 -12.28 -5.00 3.12
CA LEU A 62 -13.61 -4.42 3.16
C LEU A 62 -13.53 -2.91 3.39
N ALA A 63 -12.63 -2.46 4.26
CA ALA A 63 -12.38 -1.03 4.49
C ALA A 63 -11.88 -0.35 3.20
N GLU A 64 -10.89 -0.93 2.52
CA GLU A 64 -10.38 -0.44 1.23
C GLU A 64 -11.50 -0.31 0.19
N LYS A 65 -12.32 -1.36 0.02
CA LYS A 65 -13.42 -1.33 -0.95
C LYS A 65 -14.52 -0.34 -0.60
N LYS A 66 -14.78 -0.12 0.69
CA LYS A 66 -15.73 0.89 1.15
C LYS A 66 -15.23 2.31 0.85
N ASP A 67 -13.93 2.57 1.03
CA ASP A 67 -13.33 3.85 0.67
C ASP A 67 -13.35 4.08 -0.85
N GLU A 68 -13.00 3.08 -1.66
CA GLU A 68 -13.13 3.14 -3.13
C GLU A 68 -14.57 3.45 -3.56
N PHE A 69 -15.55 2.77 -2.96
CA PHE A 69 -16.97 3.01 -3.25
C PHE A 69 -17.40 4.44 -2.93
N ARG A 70 -16.97 5.00 -1.79
CA ARG A 70 -17.25 6.40 -1.42
C ARG A 70 -16.71 7.37 -2.47
N VAL A 71 -15.46 7.19 -2.90
CA VAL A 71 -14.85 8.04 -3.94
C VAL A 71 -15.64 7.97 -5.26
N VAL A 72 -16.10 6.79 -5.65
CA VAL A 72 -16.92 6.62 -6.86
C VAL A 72 -18.29 7.27 -6.69
N ALA A 73 -18.94 7.11 -5.54
CA ALA A 73 -20.22 7.74 -5.24
C ALA A 73 -20.13 9.28 -5.28
N ASP A 74 -19.12 9.86 -4.62
CA ASP A 74 -18.87 11.31 -4.64
C ASP A 74 -18.63 11.81 -6.08
N ARG A 75 -17.96 11.01 -6.92
CA ARG A 75 -17.73 11.35 -8.32
C ARG A 75 -19.02 11.34 -9.14
N ILE A 76 -19.91 10.37 -8.92
CA ILE A 76 -21.22 10.31 -9.58
C ILE A 76 -22.05 11.52 -9.18
N GLU A 77 -22.12 11.85 -7.89
CA GLU A 77 -22.86 13.02 -7.41
C GLU A 77 -22.35 14.34 -8.03
N ASN A 78 -21.03 14.47 -8.16
CA ASN A 78 -20.43 15.62 -8.83
C ASN A 78 -20.81 15.70 -10.32
N PHE A 79 -20.86 14.58 -11.04
CA PHE A 79 -21.30 14.54 -12.44
C PHE A 79 -22.78 14.90 -12.58
N ASP A 80 -23.65 14.31 -11.76
CA ASP A 80 -25.09 14.60 -11.76
C ASP A 80 -25.35 16.08 -11.48
N SER A 81 -24.61 16.67 -10.54
CA SER A 81 -24.68 18.10 -10.23
C SER A 81 -24.23 18.96 -11.41
N GLY A 82 -23.15 18.56 -12.09
CA GLY A 82 -22.68 19.20 -13.32
C GLY A 82 -23.70 19.12 -14.46
N GLU A 83 -24.31 17.97 -14.67
CA GLU A 83 -25.35 17.77 -15.69
C GLU A 83 -26.57 18.66 -15.43
N LYS A 84 -27.05 18.71 -14.18
CA LYS A 84 -28.16 19.61 -13.79
C LYS A 84 -27.81 21.08 -14.04
N ALA A 85 -26.59 21.49 -13.71
CA ALA A 85 -26.13 22.86 -13.95
C ALA A 85 -26.09 23.19 -15.46
N LEU A 86 -25.66 22.24 -16.30
CA LEU A 86 -25.66 22.41 -17.76
C LEU A 86 -27.07 22.47 -18.34
N LYS A 87 -27.98 21.60 -17.90
CA LYS A 87 -29.41 21.64 -18.32
C LYS A 87 -30.04 22.99 -17.98
N LYS A 88 -29.82 23.49 -16.75
CA LYS A 88 -30.32 24.81 -16.33
C LYS A 88 -29.73 25.95 -17.18
N LEU A 89 -28.45 25.86 -17.55
CA LEU A 89 -27.82 26.86 -18.41
C LEU A 89 -28.44 26.84 -19.81
N ASP A 90 -28.67 25.65 -20.38
CA ASP A 90 -29.30 25.47 -21.68
C ASP A 90 -30.73 26.05 -21.69
N GLU A 91 -31.55 25.67 -20.71
CA GLU A 91 -32.90 26.21 -20.51
C GLU A 91 -32.89 27.73 -20.38
N SER A 92 -31.93 28.28 -19.63
CA SER A 92 -31.80 29.74 -19.43
C SER A 92 -31.46 30.46 -20.73
N ILE A 93 -30.51 29.94 -21.51
CA ILE A 93 -30.11 30.55 -22.78
C ILE A 93 -31.26 30.51 -23.80
N MET A 94 -32.07 29.44 -23.79
CA MET A 94 -33.16 29.27 -24.75
C MET A 94 -34.41 30.08 -24.40
N ASN A 95 -34.72 30.27 -23.11
CA ASN A 95 -36.03 30.76 -22.69
C ASN A 95 -36.00 32.11 -21.94
N GLU A 96 -34.87 32.53 -21.37
CA GLU A 96 -34.85 33.76 -20.58
C GLU A 96 -34.89 35.02 -21.47
N PRO A 97 -35.69 36.04 -21.14
CA PRO A 97 -35.84 37.26 -21.94
C PRO A 97 -34.52 37.99 -22.22
N GLU A 98 -33.52 37.82 -21.36
CA GLU A 98 -32.20 38.45 -21.48
C GLU A 98 -31.35 37.88 -22.63
N TYR A 99 -31.72 36.73 -23.19
CA TYR A 99 -31.06 36.10 -24.34
C TYR A 99 -31.92 36.11 -25.61
N LEU A 100 -33.15 36.58 -25.51
CA LEU A 100 -34.09 36.69 -26.61
C LEU A 100 -34.06 38.09 -27.22
N LEU A 101 -34.34 38.16 -28.52
CA LEU A 101 -34.51 39.44 -29.21
C LEU A 101 -35.95 39.91 -29.05
N PRO A 102 -36.21 41.08 -28.42
CA PRO A 102 -37.57 41.60 -28.30
C PRO A 102 -38.10 42.06 -29.65
N GLU A 103 -39.42 42.08 -29.82
CA GLU A 103 -40.01 42.60 -31.05
C GLU A 103 -39.73 44.10 -31.24
N PRO A 104 -39.47 44.57 -32.47
CA PRO A 104 -39.25 45.96 -32.74
C PRO A 104 -40.56 46.77 -32.62
N SER A 105 -40.51 47.94 -31.96
CA SER A 105 -41.64 48.88 -31.95
C SER A 105 -41.89 49.48 -33.35
N ALA A 106 -43.15 49.81 -33.64
CA ALA A 106 -43.61 50.21 -34.98
C ALA A 106 -42.85 51.41 -35.61
N MET A 107 -42.26 52.29 -34.80
CA MET A 107 -41.50 53.47 -35.27
C MET A 107 -39.98 53.26 -35.26
N MET A 108 -39.48 52.09 -34.86
CA MET A 108 -38.06 51.86 -34.71
C MET A 108 -37.42 51.45 -36.04
N SER A 109 -36.34 52.15 -36.42
CA SER A 109 -35.54 51.74 -37.57
C SER A 109 -34.70 50.50 -37.26
N ALA A 110 -34.42 49.69 -38.29
CA ALA A 110 -33.52 48.53 -38.17
C ALA A 110 -32.14 48.91 -37.61
N ARG A 111 -31.64 50.10 -37.94
CA ARG A 111 -30.37 50.63 -37.39
C ARG A 111 -30.44 50.84 -35.88
N SER A 112 -31.54 51.44 -35.41
CA SER A 112 -31.76 51.66 -33.97
C SER A 112 -31.97 50.33 -33.22
N TYR A 113 -32.72 49.40 -33.82
CA TYR A 113 -32.93 48.06 -33.25
C TYR A 113 -31.62 47.28 -33.09
N LYS A 114 -30.80 47.27 -34.14
CA LYS A 114 -29.48 46.61 -34.11
C LYS A 114 -28.62 47.15 -32.98
N ALA A 115 -28.51 48.47 -32.86
CA ALA A 115 -27.68 49.11 -31.84
C ALA A 115 -28.21 48.91 -30.40
N LYS A 116 -29.54 48.91 -30.21
CA LYS A 116 -30.16 48.82 -28.88
C LYS A 116 -30.30 47.40 -28.34
N PHE A 117 -30.47 46.40 -29.21
CA PHE A 117 -30.80 45.03 -28.78
C PHE A 117 -29.81 43.99 -29.28
N VAL A 118 -29.52 43.99 -30.59
CA VAL A 118 -28.68 42.95 -31.21
C VAL A 118 -27.22 43.07 -30.78
N GLU A 119 -26.63 44.27 -30.85
CA GLU A 119 -25.23 44.49 -30.50
C GLU A 119 -24.93 44.18 -29.02
N PRO A 120 -25.74 44.62 -28.03
CA PRO A 120 -25.57 44.23 -26.63
C PRO A 120 -25.69 42.71 -26.40
N LEU A 121 -26.65 42.05 -27.03
CA LEU A 121 -26.82 40.59 -26.92
C LEU A 121 -25.59 39.85 -27.47
N ILE A 122 -25.10 40.24 -28.65
CA ILE A 122 -23.88 39.66 -29.24
C ILE A 122 -22.67 39.89 -28.31
N ALA A 123 -22.53 41.09 -27.74
CA ALA A 123 -21.44 41.39 -26.81
C ALA A 123 -21.50 40.49 -25.56
N LYS A 124 -22.71 40.28 -25.02
CA LYS A 124 -22.93 39.39 -23.88
C LYS A 124 -22.59 37.94 -24.21
N LEU A 125 -23.05 37.42 -25.35
CA LEU A 125 -22.73 36.06 -25.82
C LEU A 125 -21.22 35.88 -26.02
N LYS A 126 -20.53 36.84 -26.64
CA LYS A 126 -19.07 36.82 -26.78
C LYS A 126 -18.35 36.77 -25.43
N SER A 127 -18.82 37.55 -24.45
CA SER A 127 -18.27 37.55 -23.09
C SER A 127 -18.46 36.20 -22.39
N LEU A 128 -19.66 35.61 -22.52
CA LEU A 128 -19.98 34.30 -21.96
C LEU A 128 -19.08 33.22 -22.57
N ILE A 129 -18.96 33.18 -23.90
CA ILE A 129 -18.08 32.24 -24.62
C ILE A 129 -16.63 32.39 -24.15
N LYS A 130 -16.12 33.63 -24.08
CA LYS A 130 -14.76 33.90 -23.59
C LYS A 130 -14.54 33.36 -22.17
N THR A 131 -15.52 33.53 -21.30
CA THR A 131 -15.47 33.07 -19.91
C THR A 131 -15.50 31.54 -19.83
N LEU A 132 -16.34 30.89 -20.63
CA LEU A 132 -16.40 29.43 -20.73
C LEU A 132 -15.07 28.84 -21.21
N PHE A 133 -14.49 29.38 -22.28
CA PHE A 133 -13.18 28.93 -22.75
C PHE A 133 -12.09 29.10 -21.70
N ALA A 134 -12.06 30.25 -21.01
CA ALA A 134 -11.08 30.46 -19.94
C ALA A 134 -11.22 29.43 -18.80
N ARG A 135 -12.46 29.07 -18.42
CA ARG A 135 -12.71 28.03 -17.41
C ARG A 135 -12.35 26.64 -17.93
N TYR A 136 -12.68 26.32 -19.17
CA TYR A 136 -12.33 25.06 -19.82
C TYR A 136 -10.82 24.82 -19.86
N PHE A 137 -10.04 25.81 -20.30
CA PHE A 137 -8.58 25.69 -20.32
C PHE A 137 -7.97 25.58 -18.92
N LYS A 138 -8.52 26.27 -17.92
CA LYS A 138 -8.10 26.09 -16.52
C LYS A 138 -8.37 24.67 -16.00
N ALA A 139 -9.50 24.08 -16.38
CA ALA A 139 -9.83 22.70 -16.02
C ALA A 139 -8.87 21.70 -16.68
N ILE A 140 -8.55 21.90 -17.96
CA ILE A 140 -7.54 21.09 -18.68
C ILE A 140 -6.17 21.20 -18.00
N ASP A 141 -5.72 22.43 -17.71
CA ASP A 141 -4.43 22.65 -17.06
C ASP A 141 -4.36 21.95 -15.69
N SER A 142 -5.42 22.09 -14.89
CA SER A 142 -5.54 21.42 -13.59
C SER A 142 -5.52 19.89 -13.71
N TYR A 143 -6.24 19.34 -14.70
CA TYR A 143 -6.25 17.90 -15.00
C TYR A 143 -4.87 17.39 -15.40
N ASN A 144 -4.18 18.09 -16.31
CA ASN A 144 -2.83 17.73 -16.74
C ASN A 144 -1.85 17.77 -15.57
N ARG A 145 -1.92 18.80 -14.72
CA ARG A 145 -1.09 18.91 -13.53
C ARG A 145 -1.34 17.76 -12.55
N LEU A 146 -2.61 17.43 -12.30
CA LEU A 146 -2.98 16.30 -11.44
C LEU A 146 -2.42 14.99 -11.99
N ASN A 147 -2.52 14.76 -13.30
CA ASN A 147 -1.97 13.56 -13.94
C ASN A 147 -0.45 13.46 -13.82
N VAL A 148 0.28 14.57 -13.99
CA VAL A 148 1.75 14.61 -13.80
C VAL A 148 2.10 14.27 -12.35
N THR A 149 1.42 14.87 -11.38
CA THR A 149 1.62 14.56 -9.95
C THR A 149 1.29 13.10 -9.65
N ASN A 150 0.20 12.57 -10.18
CA ASN A 150 -0.21 11.19 -9.98
C ASN A 150 0.82 10.21 -10.56
N ALA A 151 1.32 10.46 -11.78
CA ALA A 151 2.38 9.66 -12.38
C ALA A 151 3.68 9.68 -11.56
N LYS A 152 4.03 10.84 -10.97
CA LYS A 152 5.18 10.94 -10.04
C LYS A 152 4.96 10.09 -8.79
N LEU A 153 3.77 10.19 -8.18
CA LEU A 153 3.41 9.41 -6.98
C LEU A 153 3.45 7.91 -7.26
N TYR A 154 2.94 7.46 -8.41
CA TYR A 154 3.03 6.04 -8.81
C TYR A 154 4.49 5.54 -8.88
N ARG A 155 5.39 6.31 -9.50
CA ARG A 155 6.82 5.96 -9.57
C ARG A 155 7.49 5.94 -8.20
N GLU A 156 7.17 6.91 -7.34
CA GLU A 156 7.68 6.95 -5.96
C GLU A 156 7.17 5.76 -5.16
N ASN A 157 5.89 5.42 -5.28
CA ASN A 157 5.29 4.29 -4.59
C ASN A 157 5.90 2.95 -5.06
N GLU A 158 6.13 2.79 -6.37
CA GLU A 158 6.83 1.62 -6.92
C GLU A 158 8.27 1.51 -6.37
N LYS A 159 8.99 2.64 -6.30
CA LYS A 159 10.34 2.69 -5.72
C LYS A 159 10.31 2.31 -4.24
N LEU A 160 9.38 2.86 -3.47
CA LEU A 160 9.21 2.55 -2.04
C LEU A 160 8.88 1.08 -1.82
N SER A 161 7.98 0.52 -2.64
CA SER A 161 7.64 -0.91 -2.61
C SER A 161 8.88 -1.79 -2.84
N LYS A 162 9.71 -1.48 -3.84
CA LYS A 162 10.98 -2.21 -4.09
C LYS A 162 11.97 -2.09 -2.92
N ILE A 163 12.09 -0.91 -2.32
CA ILE A 163 12.97 -0.71 -1.15
C ILE A 163 12.44 -1.50 0.05
N ASN A 164 11.13 -1.48 0.28
CA ASN A 164 10.50 -2.19 1.38
C ASN A 164 10.68 -3.71 1.25
N GLY A 165 10.58 -4.24 0.02
CA GLY A 165 10.90 -5.64 -0.28
C GLY A 165 12.34 -6.00 0.09
N LYS A 166 13.32 -5.20 -0.33
CA LYS A 166 14.74 -5.42 0.02
C LYS A 166 15.00 -5.37 1.52
N LEU A 167 14.40 -4.40 2.22
CA LEU A 167 14.53 -4.29 3.67
C LEU A 167 13.89 -5.49 4.39
N THR A 168 12.77 -6.00 3.86
CA THR A 168 12.12 -7.20 4.39
C THR A 168 13.05 -8.41 4.24
N GLU A 169 13.62 -8.64 3.07
CA GLU A 169 14.59 -9.71 2.82
C GLU A 169 15.81 -9.59 3.76
N GLU A 170 16.40 -8.41 3.87
CA GLU A 170 17.55 -8.17 4.75
C GLU A 170 17.19 -8.42 6.22
N ASN A 171 16.01 -8.00 6.67
CA ASN A 171 15.54 -8.25 8.03
C ASN A 171 15.36 -9.75 8.29
N THR A 172 14.79 -10.50 7.33
CA THR A 172 14.65 -11.95 7.45
C THR A 172 16.01 -12.65 7.55
N ARG A 173 16.99 -12.24 6.73
CA ARG A 173 18.36 -12.77 6.79
C ARG A 173 19.02 -12.47 8.13
N LEU A 174 18.99 -11.21 8.59
CA LEU A 174 19.57 -10.81 9.88
C LEU A 174 18.91 -11.53 11.06
N ARG A 175 17.61 -11.81 10.99
CA ARG A 175 16.91 -12.62 12.01
C ARG A 175 17.43 -14.06 12.01
N ALA A 176 17.69 -14.66 10.85
CA ALA A 176 18.26 -16.00 10.75
C ALA A 176 19.69 -16.03 11.32
N GLU A 177 20.56 -15.12 10.87
CA GLU A 177 21.94 -15.00 11.37
C GLU A 177 21.99 -14.76 12.89
N ASN A 178 21.09 -13.92 13.43
CA ASN A 178 20.99 -13.71 14.88
C ASN A 178 20.55 -14.97 15.64
N LYS A 179 19.68 -15.80 15.07
CA LYS A 179 19.31 -17.09 15.67
C LYS A 179 20.52 -18.01 15.73
N ASP A 180 21.28 -18.12 14.64
CA ASP A 180 22.49 -18.96 14.58
C ASP A 180 23.54 -18.47 15.58
N TYR A 181 23.75 -17.15 15.66
CA TYR A 181 24.64 -16.56 16.65
C TYR A 181 24.20 -16.85 18.09
N SER A 182 22.90 -16.75 18.37
CA SER A 182 22.35 -17.09 19.68
C SER A 182 22.54 -18.57 20.04
N LEU A 183 22.48 -19.46 19.04
CA LEU A 183 22.74 -20.89 19.20
C LEU A 183 24.22 -21.14 19.52
N LEU A 184 25.14 -20.51 18.80
CA LEU A 184 26.58 -20.61 19.07
C LEU A 184 26.92 -20.17 20.51
N ARG A 185 26.36 -19.04 20.96
CA ARG A 185 26.55 -18.58 22.36
C ARG A 185 25.98 -19.54 23.39
N ARG A 186 24.91 -20.27 23.05
CA ARG A 186 24.31 -21.29 23.93
C ARG A 186 25.17 -22.55 24.00
N VAL A 187 25.70 -23.00 22.87
CA VAL A 187 26.49 -24.24 22.77
C VAL A 187 27.91 -24.05 23.32
N PHE A 188 28.60 -22.98 22.92
CA PHE A 188 30.02 -22.75 23.24
C PHE A 188 30.23 -21.80 24.42
N GLY A 189 29.17 -21.17 24.93
CA GLY A 189 29.26 -20.20 26.01
C GLY A 189 29.62 -18.79 25.54
N HIS A 190 29.09 -17.79 26.26
CA HIS A 190 29.15 -16.39 25.84
C HIS A 190 30.58 -15.84 25.79
N LYS A 191 31.38 -16.12 26.83
CA LYS A 191 32.77 -15.62 26.93
C LYS A 191 33.68 -16.12 25.82
N GLN A 192 33.51 -17.38 25.41
CA GLN A 192 34.35 -17.99 24.38
C GLN A 192 34.02 -17.44 22.99
N ILE A 193 32.72 -17.30 22.68
CA ILE A 193 32.29 -16.67 21.42
C ILE A 193 32.70 -15.19 21.36
N ASP A 194 32.56 -14.44 22.45
CA ASP A 194 32.95 -13.03 22.49
C ASP A 194 34.45 -12.83 22.30
N SER A 195 35.26 -13.67 22.95
CA SER A 195 36.72 -13.66 22.77
C SER A 195 37.12 -13.99 21.33
N LEU A 196 36.50 -14.99 20.70
CA LEU A 196 36.73 -15.34 19.29
C LEU A 196 36.36 -14.19 18.34
N LEU A 197 35.23 -13.52 18.58
CA LEU A 197 34.82 -12.35 17.80
C LEU A 197 35.78 -11.18 17.94
N GLU A 198 36.27 -10.93 19.15
CA GLU A 198 37.22 -9.84 19.42
C GLU A 198 38.57 -10.10 18.72
N GLN A 199 39.08 -11.33 18.78
CA GLN A 199 40.26 -11.75 18.02
C GLN A 199 40.06 -11.59 16.51
N ALA A 200 38.91 -12.04 15.99
CA ALA A 200 38.59 -11.92 14.56
C ALA A 200 38.48 -10.45 14.10
N ARG A 201 37.90 -9.56 14.91
CA ARG A 201 37.80 -8.12 14.64
C ARG A 201 39.19 -7.47 14.60
N ASN A 202 40.06 -7.80 15.56
CA ASN A 202 41.42 -7.26 15.64
C ASN A 202 42.27 -7.69 14.42
N LEU A 203 42.17 -8.96 13.99
CA LEU A 203 42.82 -9.47 12.78
C LEU A 203 42.33 -8.75 11.51
N LYS A 204 41.03 -8.44 11.42
CA LYS A 204 40.45 -7.74 10.27
C LYS A 204 40.85 -6.26 10.23
N GLY A 205 40.96 -5.62 11.39
CA GLY A 205 41.47 -4.25 11.54
C GLY A 205 42.91 -4.11 11.06
N GLN A 206 43.80 -4.99 11.54
CA GLN A 206 45.22 -5.02 11.14
C GLN A 206 45.41 -5.18 9.62
N LYS A 207 44.62 -6.04 8.97
CA LYS A 207 44.66 -6.19 7.50
C LYS A 207 44.24 -4.92 6.76
N ARG A 208 43.24 -4.18 7.25
CA ARG A 208 42.81 -2.92 6.63
C ARG A 208 43.85 -1.82 6.72
N ASP A 209 44.54 -1.70 7.85
CA ASP A 209 45.57 -0.68 8.05
C ASP A 209 46.84 -0.98 7.23
N HIS A 210 47.27 -2.24 7.14
CA HIS A 210 48.37 -2.64 6.24
C HIS A 210 48.08 -2.38 4.76
N THR A 211 46.81 -2.34 4.34
CA THR A 211 46.43 -2.05 2.95
C THR A 211 46.33 -0.55 2.67
N ARG A 212 46.16 0.30 3.69
CA ARG A 212 46.09 1.76 3.57
C ARG A 212 47.44 2.46 3.74
N SER A 213 48.41 1.83 4.38
CA SER A 213 49.77 2.36 4.58
C SER A 213 50.74 2.02 3.43
N ARG A 214 50.23 1.60 2.26
CA ARG A 214 51.02 1.19 1.10
C ARG A 214 50.67 2.00 -0.13
#